data_AF-D6AA87-F1
#
_entry.id   AF-D6AA87-F1
#
_cell.length_a   1.000
_cell.length_b   1.000
_cell.length_c   1.000
_cell.angle_alpha   90.00
_cell.angle_beta   90.00
_cell.angle_gamma   90.00
#
_symmetry.space_group_name_H-M   'P 1'
#
loop_
_entity.id
_entity.type
_entity.pdbx_description
1 polymer ?
#
loop_
_entity_poly.entity_id
_entity_poly.type
_entity_poly.pdbx_seq_one_letter_code
_entity_poly.pdbx_strand_id
1 'polypeptide(L)'
;MLVSLFDIRRTGAEVTGVGLSTELSDSVPRRFHAAFSPYRALFFRDQDVADAHRLASAGRFGPLAQTHPMTRTVEGAPQVVPLAARPVRGRRVRTATPPRTTGPRARSSGRPPATSMSRCAGRAPVTP
;
A
#
# COMPACT_ATOMS: atom_id res chain seq x y z
N MET A 1 16.55 5.08 18.18
CA MET A 1 15.59 4.18 17.51
C MET A 1 16.29 3.39 16.42
N LEU A 2 16.50 2.10 16.67
CA LEU A 2 17.13 1.16 15.73
C LEU A 2 16.04 0.61 14.81
N VAL A 3 16.21 0.79 13.51
CA VAL A 3 15.33 0.23 12.48
C VAL A 3 16.02 -1.04 11.99
N SER A 4 15.41 -2.20 12.22
CA SER A 4 15.93 -3.47 11.69
C SER A 4 15.15 -3.85 10.45
N LEU A 5 15.88 -4.35 9.44
CA LEU A 5 15.38 -4.78 8.15
C LEU A 5 15.67 -6.26 7.96
N PHE A 6 14.63 -7.06 7.75
CA PHE A 6 14.76 -8.48 7.41
C PHE A 6 14.32 -8.72 5.97
N ASP A 7 15.16 -9.35 5.15
CA ASP A 7 14.81 -9.71 3.77
C ASP A 7 13.75 -10.83 3.74
N ILE A 8 12.63 -10.59 3.05
CA ILE A 8 11.51 -11.55 2.90
C ILE A 8 11.43 -12.07 1.45
N ARG A 9 12.56 -12.45 0.83
CA ARG A 9 12.71 -12.97 -0.55
C ARG A 9 13.11 -11.91 -1.59
N ARG A 10 14.25 -11.24 -1.40
CA ARG A 10 14.95 -10.32 -2.33
C ARG A 10 14.24 -9.03 -2.72
N THR A 11 12.91 -8.98 -2.68
CA THR A 11 12.08 -7.82 -3.08
C THR A 11 11.03 -7.49 -2.02
N GLY A 12 11.38 -7.69 -0.76
CA GLY A 12 10.54 -7.29 0.35
C GLY A 12 11.37 -7.23 1.61
N ALA A 13 11.14 -6.24 2.46
CA ALA A 13 11.78 -6.17 3.76
C ALA A 13 10.76 -5.95 4.87
N GLU A 14 10.93 -6.69 5.97
CA GLU A 14 10.21 -6.44 7.21
C GLU A 14 10.93 -5.36 8.01
N VAL A 15 10.20 -4.33 8.41
CA VAL A 15 10.70 -3.22 9.21
C VAL A 15 10.20 -3.37 10.63
N THR A 16 11.13 -3.47 11.58
CA THR A 16 10.84 -3.59 13.01
C THR A 16 11.48 -2.46 13.80
N GLY A 17 11.04 -2.27 15.05
CA GLY A 17 11.51 -1.19 15.91
C GLY A 17 10.89 0.18 15.59
N VAL A 18 9.82 0.21 14.79
CA VAL A 18 9.06 1.42 14.45
C VAL A 18 7.58 1.26 14.72
N GLY A 19 7.01 2.21 15.48
CA GLY A 19 5.57 2.38 15.64
C GLY A 19 5.06 3.48 14.71
N LEU A 20 4.17 3.12 13.77
CA LEU A 20 3.54 4.09 12.85
C LEU A 20 2.40 4.89 13.52
N SER A 21 2.01 4.50 14.73
CA SER A 21 0.94 5.13 15.52
C SER A 21 1.40 6.35 16.33
N THR A 22 2.70 6.66 16.31
CA THR A 22 3.28 7.82 16.98
C THR A 22 3.87 8.80 15.98
N GLU A 23 4.20 10.01 16.44
CA GLU A 23 5.01 10.92 15.64
C GLU A 23 6.37 10.29 15.35
N LEU A 24 6.77 10.32 14.07
CA LEU A 24 8.05 9.83 13.60
C LEU A 24 8.98 11.02 13.39
N SER A 25 10.20 10.92 13.91
CA SER A 25 11.29 11.85 13.57
C SER A 25 11.53 11.89 12.06
N ASP A 26 11.89 13.05 11.53
CA ASP A 26 12.22 13.27 10.10
C ASP A 26 13.35 12.37 9.57
N SER A 27 14.16 11.80 10.46
CA SER A 27 15.19 10.83 10.10
C SER A 27 14.64 9.47 9.67
N VAL A 28 13.44 9.10 10.15
CA VAL A 28 12.83 7.79 9.91
C VAL A 28 12.33 7.64 8.47
N PRO A 29 11.59 8.62 7.90
CA PRO A 29 11.18 8.55 6.49
C PRO A 29 12.34 8.42 5.52
N ARG A 30 13.46 9.11 5.78
CA ARG A 30 14.68 8.98 4.96
C ARG A 30 15.20 7.55 4.93
N ARG A 31 15.17 6.85 6.07
CA ARG A 31 15.54 5.43 6.15
C ARG A 31 14.57 4.53 5.40
N PHE A 32 13.27 4.83 5.46
CA PHE A 32 12.26 4.09 4.68
C PHE A 32 12.46 4.26 3.18
N HIS A 33 12.72 5.48 2.71
CA HIS A 33 13.01 5.74 1.28
C HIS A 33 14.27 4.97 0.83
N ALA A 34 15.33 4.98 1.62
CA ALA A 34 16.56 4.24 1.32
C ALA A 34 16.32 2.72 1.28
N ALA A 35 15.48 2.18 2.18
CA ALA A 35 15.12 0.77 2.18
C ALA A 35 14.13 0.39 1.06
N PHE A 36 13.23 1.30 0.69
CA PHE A 36 12.22 1.04 -0.33
C PHE A 36 12.84 0.86 -1.73
N SER A 37 13.95 1.54 -2.03
CA SER A 37 14.61 1.46 -3.34
C SER A 37 15.08 0.03 -3.71
N PRO A 38 15.86 -0.69 -2.88
CA PRO A 38 16.25 -2.07 -3.18
C PRO A 38 15.10 -3.07 -2.98
N TYR A 39 14.28 -2.90 -1.94
CA TYR A 39 13.29 -3.91 -1.57
C TYR A 39 11.96 -3.75 -2.29
N ARG A 40 11.59 -2.59 -2.83
CA ARG A 40 10.31 -2.32 -3.53
C ARG A 40 9.05 -2.44 -2.67
N ALA A 41 9.09 -3.19 -1.56
CA ALA A 41 8.02 -3.35 -0.60
C ALA A 41 8.58 -3.41 0.82
N LEU A 42 7.97 -2.63 1.72
CA LEU A 42 8.26 -2.64 3.15
C LEU A 42 7.04 -3.13 3.90
N PHE A 43 7.24 -4.07 4.82
CA PHE A 43 6.18 -4.65 5.65
C PHE A 43 6.39 -4.21 7.10
N PHE A 44 5.33 -3.70 7.72
CA PHE A 44 5.29 -3.36 9.14
C PHE A 44 4.29 -4.29 9.82
N ARG A 45 4.76 -5.11 10.76
CA ARG A 45 3.93 -6.06 11.50
C ARG A 45 3.34 -5.41 12.75
N ASP A 46 2.18 -5.93 13.15
CA ASP A 46 1.53 -5.62 14.44
C ASP A 46 1.31 -4.13 14.70
N GLN A 47 0.95 -3.40 13.63
CA GLN A 47 0.70 -1.98 13.69
C GLN A 47 -0.81 -1.70 13.85
N ASP A 48 -1.23 -1.30 15.05
CA ASP A 48 -2.55 -0.73 15.26
C ASP A 48 -2.54 0.79 15.07
N VAL A 49 -2.74 1.21 13.82
CA VAL A 49 -2.56 2.61 13.37
C VAL A 49 -3.91 3.23 13.04
N ALA A 50 -4.32 4.29 13.73
CA ALA A 50 -5.50 5.06 13.35
C ALA A 50 -5.39 5.64 11.92
N ASP A 51 -6.52 5.91 11.26
CA ASP A 51 -6.55 6.40 9.87
C ASP A 51 -5.73 7.69 9.68
N ALA A 52 -5.80 8.62 10.63
CA ALA A 52 -5.01 9.85 10.61
C ALA A 52 -3.50 9.59 10.60
N HIS A 53 -3.01 8.70 11.46
CA HIS A 53 -1.60 8.32 11.53
C HIS A 53 -1.15 7.55 10.28
N ARG A 54 -2.05 6.75 9.68
CA ARG A 54 -1.81 6.09 8.39
C ARG A 54 -1.62 7.11 7.27
N LEU A 55 -2.51 8.09 7.16
CA LEU A 55 -2.44 9.16 6.16
C LEU A 55 -1.19 10.02 6.35
N ALA A 56 -0.85 10.39 7.59
CA ALA A 56 0.37 11.12 7.91
C ALA A 56 1.62 10.33 7.50
N SER A 57 1.64 9.02 7.74
CA SER A 57 2.72 8.14 7.32
C SER A 57 2.83 8.00 5.81
N ALA A 58 1.71 7.88 5.11
CA ALA A 58 1.68 7.84 3.64
C ALA A 58 2.18 9.16 3.03
N GLY A 59 1.83 10.32 3.61
CA GLY A 59 2.27 11.64 3.15
C GLY A 59 3.78 11.85 3.19
N ARG A 60 4.50 11.11 4.05
CA ARG A 60 5.97 11.15 4.13
C ARG A 60 6.66 10.48 2.94
N PHE A 61 5.95 9.64 2.18
CA PHE A 61 6.45 9.05 0.95
C PHE A 61 6.19 9.93 -0.29
N GLY A 62 5.38 10.99 -0.14
CA GLY A 62 5.06 11.94 -1.19
C GLY A 62 3.63 12.48 -1.08
N PRO A 63 3.20 13.33 -2.02
CA PRO A 63 1.84 13.86 -2.04
C PRO A 63 0.79 12.74 -2.09
N LEU A 64 -0.22 12.84 -1.23
CA LEU A 64 -1.34 11.89 -1.25
C LEU A 64 -2.20 12.12 -2.48
N ALA A 65 -2.49 11.05 -3.22
CA ALA A 65 -3.43 11.11 -4.33
C ALA A 65 -4.81 11.46 -3.79
N GLN A 66 -5.40 12.55 -4.31
CA GLN A 66 -6.71 13.01 -3.85
C GLN A 66 -7.86 12.16 -4.40
N THR A 67 -7.71 11.55 -5.58
CA THR A 67 -8.76 10.72 -6.17
C THR A 67 -8.13 9.60 -6.99
N HIS A 68 -8.69 8.39 -6.89
CA HIS A 68 -8.33 7.28 -7.78
C HIS A 68 -9.28 7.27 -9.00
N PRO A 69 -8.79 7.33 -10.25
CA PRO A 69 -9.65 7.47 -11.44
C PRO A 69 -10.65 6.33 -11.66
N MET A 70 -10.36 5.13 -11.15
CA MET A 70 -11.15 3.92 -11.43
C MET A 70 -11.92 3.38 -10.22
N THR A 71 -11.79 3.99 -9.03
CA THR A 71 -12.35 3.41 -7.80
C THR A 71 -12.96 4.48 -6.91
N ARG A 72 -14.14 4.22 -6.34
CA ARG A 72 -14.73 5.08 -5.32
C ARG A 72 -13.85 5.12 -4.07
N THR A 73 -13.66 6.32 -3.55
CA THR A 73 -12.95 6.60 -2.31
C THR A 73 -13.94 6.72 -1.15
N VAL A 74 -13.45 6.73 0.09
CA VAL A 74 -14.29 6.89 1.28
C VAL A 74 -14.83 8.33 1.34
N GLU A 75 -16.10 8.49 1.67
CA GLU A 75 -16.72 9.80 1.87
C GLU A 75 -16.02 10.56 3.02
N GLY A 76 -15.61 11.81 2.77
CA GLY A 76 -14.81 12.61 3.71
C GLY A 76 -13.32 12.25 3.77
N ALA A 77 -12.87 11.16 3.14
CA ALA A 77 -11.47 10.73 3.08
C ALA A 77 -11.08 10.29 1.66
N PRO A 78 -10.96 11.24 0.71
CA PRO A 78 -10.81 10.92 -0.71
C PRO A 78 -9.44 10.28 -1.05
N GLN A 79 -8.47 10.34 -0.14
CA GLN A 79 -7.18 9.65 -0.23
C GLN A 79 -7.26 8.15 0.13
N VAL A 80 -8.40 7.70 0.65
CA VAL A 80 -8.59 6.32 1.12
C VAL A 80 -9.47 5.56 0.13
N VAL A 81 -8.93 4.46 -0.39
CA VAL A 81 -9.66 3.51 -1.23
C VAL A 81 -9.99 2.27 -0.40
N PRO A 82 -11.27 1.98 -0.11
CA PRO A 82 -11.63 0.79 0.64
C PRO A 82 -11.43 -0.45 -0.24
N LEU A 83 -10.64 -1.40 0.26
CA LEU A 83 -10.42 -2.70 -0.38
C LEU A 83 -11.14 -3.78 0.43
N ALA A 84 -12.36 -4.14 -0.02
CA ALA A 84 -13.10 -5.26 0.55
C ALA A 84 -12.91 -6.51 -0.32
N ALA A 85 -12.34 -7.56 0.27
CA ALA A 85 -12.38 -8.88 -0.34
C ALA A 85 -13.80 -9.44 -0.18
N ARG A 86 -14.60 -9.40 -1.24
CA ARG A 86 -15.85 -10.16 -1.26
C ARG A 86 -15.48 -11.65 -1.28
N PRO A 87 -16.00 -12.50 -0.37
CA PRO A 87 -15.73 -13.93 -0.45
C PRO A 87 -16.35 -14.48 -1.75
N VAL A 88 -15.50 -14.77 -2.73
CA VAL A 88 -15.93 -15.42 -3.97
C VAL A 88 -15.96 -16.93 -3.70
N ARG A 89 -17.13 -17.47 -3.35
CA ARG A 89 -17.33 -18.93 -3.31
C ARG A 89 -17.22 -19.48 -4.73
N GLY A 90 -16.24 -20.34 -4.97
CA GLY A 90 -16.29 -21.38 -6.00
C GLY A 90 -16.23 -20.96 -7.48
N ARG A 91 -15.91 -19.71 -7.84
CA ARG A 91 -15.70 -19.36 -9.25
C ARG A 91 -14.21 -19.34 -9.57
N ARG A 92 -13.74 -20.25 -10.42
CA ARG A 92 -12.45 -20.07 -11.10
C ARG A 92 -12.52 -18.70 -11.77
N VAL A 93 -11.65 -17.77 -11.36
CA VAL A 93 -11.45 -16.53 -12.11
C VAL A 93 -10.84 -16.98 -13.44
N ARG A 94 -11.68 -17.14 -14.47
CA ARG A 94 -11.17 -17.06 -15.84
C ARG A 94 -10.72 -15.62 -15.96
N THR A 95 -9.42 -15.38 -15.88
CA THR A 95 -8.85 -14.16 -16.44
C THR A 95 -9.29 -14.15 -17.89
N ALA A 96 -10.26 -13.30 -18.23
CA ALA A 96 -10.52 -13.02 -19.62
C ALA A 96 -9.19 -12.51 -20.17
N THR A 97 -8.61 -13.22 -21.12
CA THR A 97 -7.50 -12.69 -21.90
C THR A 97 -7.97 -11.34 -22.42
N PRO A 98 -7.36 -10.21 -22.02
CA PRO A 98 -7.76 -8.93 -22.55
C PRO A 98 -7.65 -9.01 -24.08
N PRO A 99 -8.61 -8.47 -24.85
CA PRO A 99 -8.50 -8.44 -26.29
C PRO A 99 -7.14 -7.83 -26.64
N ARG A 100 -6.42 -8.47 -27.56
CA ARG A 100 -5.11 -8.00 -28.01
C ARG A 100 -5.33 -6.72 -28.81
N THR A 101 -5.49 -5.59 -28.12
CA THR A 101 -5.62 -4.28 -28.75
C THR A 101 -4.24 -3.85 -29.21
N THR A 102 -3.96 -4.06 -30.50
CA THR A 102 -2.94 -3.31 -31.24
C THR A 102 -3.47 -1.90 -31.50
N GLY A 103 -3.56 -1.11 -30.44
CA GLY A 103 -3.82 0.34 -30.50
C GLY A 103 -2.79 1.06 -29.62
N PRO A 104 -2.56 2.37 -29.80
CA PRO A 104 -1.67 3.12 -28.92
C PRO A 104 -2.14 2.90 -27.48
N ARG A 105 -1.24 2.41 -26.60
CA ARG A 105 -1.54 2.27 -25.16
C ARG A 105 -2.08 3.61 -24.69
N ALA A 106 -3.36 3.65 -24.30
CA ALA A 106 -3.92 4.80 -23.63
C ALA A 106 -3.09 5.03 -22.37
N ARG A 107 -2.19 6.03 -22.42
CA ARG A 107 -1.53 6.53 -21.22
C ARG A 107 -2.64 7.17 -20.41
N SER A 108 -2.92 6.64 -19.22
CA SER A 108 -3.76 7.35 -18.26
C SER A 108 -3.23 8.78 -18.16
N SER A 109 -4.09 9.78 -18.33
CA SER A 109 -3.72 11.19 -18.45
C SER A 109 -3.07 11.79 -17.20
N GLY A 110 -3.05 11.06 -16.08
CA GLY A 110 -2.36 11.43 -14.85
C GLY A 110 -1.06 10.65 -14.62
N ARG A 111 -0.07 11.31 -14.01
CA ARG A 111 1.12 10.65 -13.47
C ARG A 111 0.67 9.58 -12.47
N PRO A 112 1.04 8.30 -12.65
CA PRO A 112 0.63 7.25 -11.73
C PRO A 112 1.23 7.49 -10.32
N PRO A 113 0.57 6.99 -9.26
CA PRO A 113 1.12 7.10 -7.91
C PRO A 113 2.48 6.38 -7.85
N ALA A 114 3.48 7.04 -7.25
CA ALA A 114 4.82 6.48 -7.11
C ALA A 114 4.88 5.33 -6.08
N THR A 115 4.02 5.41 -5.06
CA THR A 115 3.96 4.46 -3.95
C THR A 115 2.50 4.27 -3.54
N SER A 116 2.16 3.08 -3.05
CA SER A 116 0.87 2.81 -2.40
C SER A 116 1.11 2.26 -1.00
N MET A 117 0.25 2.63 -0.06
CA MET A 117 0.26 2.11 1.31
C MET A 117 -1.07 1.40 1.56
N SER A 118 -1.01 0.14 1.99
CA SER A 118 -2.18 -0.68 2.30
C SER A 118 -2.13 -1.14 3.75
N ARG A 119 -3.25 -1.05 4.47
CA ARG A 119 -3.43 -1.64 5.81
C ARG A 119 -4.48 -2.74 5.73
N CYS A 120 -4.17 -3.89 6.32
CA CYS A 120 -5.17 -4.91 6.57
C CYS A 120 -5.97 -4.50 7.82
N ALA A 121 -7.26 -4.18 7.64
CA ALA A 121 -8.17 -3.89 8.77
C ALA A 121 -8.77 -5.17 9.40
N GLY A 122 -8.64 -6.31 8.73
CA GLY A 122 -9.04 -7.63 9.23
C GLY A 122 -8.49 -8.72 8.32
N ARG A 123 -8.25 -9.92 8.87
CA ARG A 123 -7.96 -11.13 8.09
C ARG A 123 -9.20 -11.98 8.01
N ALA A 124 -9.49 -12.53 6.82
CA ALA A 124 -10.41 -13.64 6.73
C ALA A 124 -9.89 -14.79 7.63
N PRO A 125 -10.77 -15.53 8.33
CA PRO A 125 -10.34 -16.70 9.07
C PRO A 125 -9.62 -17.65 8.12
N VAL A 126 -8.41 -18.04 8.49
CA VAL A 126 -7.70 -19.12 7.79
C VAL A 126 -8.35 -20.40 8.27
N THR A 127 -9.25 -20.98 7.47
CA THR A 127 -9.74 -22.34 7.74
C THR A 127 -8.54 -23.29 7.61
N PRO A 128 -8.26 -24.13 8.63
CA PRO A 128 -7.16 -25.11 8.56
C PRO A 128 -7.36 -26.14 7.45
#